data_AF-A0A9P6UGC4-F1
#
_entry.id   AF-A0A9P6UGC4-F1
#
_cell.length_a   1.000
_cell.length_b   1.000
_cell.length_c   1.000
_cell.angle_alpha   90.00
_cell.angle_beta   90.00
_cell.angle_gamma   90.00
#
_symmetry.space_group_name_H-M   'P 1'
#
loop_
_entity.id
_entity.type
_entity.pdbx_description
1 polymer ?
#
loop_
_entity_poly.entity_id
_entity_poly.type
_entity_poly.pdbx_seq_one_letter_code
_entity_poly.pdbx_strand_id
1 'polypeptide(L)' 'IAVKVKRFFFYYSINRHKMTTLTPAYHAESYSPDDNRFDLRPFLYNASWSWQFEKIDRTVLVLEKEQEGLNKSK' A
#
# COMPACT_ATOMS: atom_id res chain seq x y z
N ILE A 1 -2.27 8.58 -9.01
CA ILE A 1 -2.06 8.15 -7.60
C ILE A 1 -1.95 6.62 -7.47
N ALA A 2 -2.80 5.85 -8.15
CA ALA A 2 -2.80 4.38 -8.12
C ALA A 2 -1.42 3.72 -8.27
N VAL A 3 -0.63 4.12 -9.27
CA VAL A 3 0.74 3.61 -9.49
C VAL A 3 1.64 3.80 -8.25
N LYS A 4 1.55 4.97 -7.59
CA LYS A 4 2.34 5.27 -6.38
C LYS A 4 1.94 4.37 -5.21
N VAL A 5 0.64 4.17 -5.01
CA VAL A 5 0.10 3.31 -3.95
C VAL A 5 0.52 1.86 -4.16
N LYS A 6 0.35 1.33 -5.38
CA LYS A 6 0.76 -0.04 -5.72
C LYS A 6 2.25 -0.26 -5.50
N ARG A 7 3.08 0.70 -5.94
CA ARG A 7 4.53 0.65 -5.75
C ARG A 7 4.91 0.66 -4.26
N PHE A 8 4.24 1.47 -3.45
CA PHE A 8 4.46 1.50 -2.00
C PHE A 8 4.18 0.13 -1.38
N PHE A 9 3.01 -0.47 -1.62
CA PHE A 9 2.64 -1.75 -1.02
C PHE A 9 3.50 -2.91 -1.51
N PHE A 10 3.93 -2.88 -2.78
CA PHE A 10 4.87 -3.87 -3.30
C PHE A 10 6.19 -3.84 -2.51
N TYR A 11 6.83 -2.67 -2.39
CA TYR A 11 8.10 -2.55 -1.68
C TYR A 11 7.96 -2.76 -0.18
N TYR A 12 6.84 -2.34 0.42
CA TYR A 12 6.52 -2.61 1.81
C TYR A 12 6.47 -4.12 2.08
N SER A 13 5.72 -4.87 1.27
CA SER A 13 5.52 -6.30 1.48
C SER A 13 6.77 -7.13 1.29
N ILE A 14 7.54 -6.91 0.21
CA ILE A 14 8.76 -7.69 -0.02
C ILE A 14 9.83 -7.40 1.04
N ASN A 15 9.82 -6.21 1.66
CA ASN A 15 10.81 -5.82 2.65
C ASN A 15 10.34 -5.97 4.10
N ARG A 16 9.10 -6.40 4.37
CA ARG A 16 8.57 -6.45 5.75
C ARG A 16 9.39 -7.37 6.66
N HIS A 17 9.95 -8.44 6.11
CA HIS A 17 10.87 -9.33 6.84
C HIS A 17 12.08 -8.59 7.44
N LYS A 18 12.48 -7.42 6.93
CA LYS A 18 13.58 -6.63 7.52
C LYS A 18 13.20 -6.02 8.86
N MET A 19 11.90 -5.83 9.13
CA MET A 19 11.42 -5.30 10.40
C MET A 19 11.54 -6.29 11.55
N THR A 20 11.55 -7.60 11.26
CA THR A 20 11.65 -8.64 12.30
C THR A 20 13.05 -8.71 12.92
N THR A 21 14.07 -8.20 12.22
CA THR A 21 15.46 -8.16 12.67
C THR A 21 15.99 -6.73 12.83
N LEU A 22 15.12 -5.72 12.73
CA LEU A 22 15.53 -4.33 12.88
C LEU A 22 15.91 -4.05 14.34
N THR A 23 16.99 -3.28 14.55
CA THR A 23 17.40 -2.86 15.88
C THR A 23 16.26 -2.13 16.59
N PRO A 24 15.97 -2.46 17.86
CA PRO A 24 14.98 -1.72 18.64
C PRO A 24 15.28 -0.22 18.67
N ALA A 25 14.25 0.60 18.49
CA ALA A 25 14.35 2.05 18.44
C ALA A 25 13.38 2.71 19.44
N TYR A 26 13.68 3.97 19.82
CA TYR A 26 12.79 4.76 20.67
C TYR A 26 11.45 5.01 19.96
N HIS A 27 10.35 4.82 20.68
CA HIS A 27 9.02 5.10 20.16
C HIS A 27 8.71 6.60 20.29
N ALA A 28 8.73 7.32 19.16
CA ALA A 28 8.41 8.76 19.11
C ALA A 28 7.06 9.06 18.44
N GLU A 29 6.59 8.19 17.54
CA GLU A 29 5.46 8.45 16.66
C GLU A 29 4.46 7.29 16.65
N SER A 30 3.17 7.63 16.56
CA SER A 30 2.06 6.67 16.59
C SER A 30 1.88 5.85 15.31
N TYR A 31 2.74 6.04 14.31
CA TYR A 31 2.77 5.29 13.05
C TYR A 31 4.06 4.49 12.85
N SER A 32 4.81 4.23 13.93
CA SER A 32 6.03 3.43 13.88
C SER A 32 5.77 2.03 13.28
N PRO A 33 6.61 1.52 12.38
CA PRO A 33 6.46 0.18 11.82
C PRO A 33 7.08 -0.93 12.69
N ASP A 34 7.56 -0.64 13.91
CA ASP A 34 8.25 -1.60 14.78
C ASP A 34 7.39 -2.83 15.09
N ASP A 35 7.87 -4.00 14.65
CA ASP A 35 7.17 -5.28 14.74
C ASP A 35 7.43 -6.02 16.06
N ASN A 36 8.27 -5.48 16.95
CA ASN A 36 8.59 -6.10 18.24
C ASN A 36 7.55 -5.78 19.32
N ARG A 37 6.91 -4.60 19.24
CA ARG A 37 6.01 -4.10 20.29
C ARG A 37 4.77 -3.39 19.79
N PHE A 38 4.83 -2.71 18.64
CA PHE A 38 3.80 -1.74 18.27
C PHE A 38 2.93 -2.18 17.07
N ASP A 39 3.54 -2.49 15.93
CA ASP A 39 2.83 -2.77 14.68
C ASP A 39 2.95 -4.26 14.30
N LEU A 40 2.34 -5.15 15.08
CA LEU A 40 2.41 -6.60 14.87
C LEU A 40 1.76 -7.01 13.55
N ARG A 41 2.56 -7.48 12.59
CA ARG A 41 2.06 -7.86 11.26
C ARG A 41 2.73 -9.11 10.69
N PRO A 42 2.06 -9.81 9.76
CA PRO A 42 2.73 -10.81 8.95
C PRO A 42 3.98 -10.25 8.28
N PHE A 43 5.03 -11.05 8.15
CA PHE A 43 6.24 -10.67 7.40
C PHE A 43 6.34 -11.36 6.04
N LEU A 44 5.60 -12.47 5.84
CA LEU A 44 5.50 -13.19 4.57
C LEU A 44 4.18 -12.83 3.87
N TYR A 45 4.20 -11.82 3.03
CA TYR A 45 3.05 -11.37 2.25
C TYR A 45 3.05 -11.91 0.82
N ASN A 46 1.87 -12.06 0.23
CA ASN A 46 1.73 -12.09 -1.23
C ASN A 46 1.94 -10.68 -1.79
N ALA A 47 3.16 -10.38 -2.25
CA ALA A 47 3.55 -9.05 -2.73
C ALA A 47 2.82 -8.58 -4.00
N SER A 48 2.13 -9.48 -4.71
CA SER A 48 1.35 -9.12 -5.89
C SER A 48 0.03 -8.43 -5.53
N TRP A 49 -0.48 -8.59 -4.30
CA TRP A 49 -1.73 -7.98 -3.82
C TRP A 49 -2.87 -8.03 -4.85
N SER A 50 -3.01 -9.19 -5.53
CA SER A 50 -3.78 -9.30 -6.78
C SER A 50 -5.20 -8.76 -6.67
N TRP A 51 -5.92 -9.17 -5.62
CA TRP A 51 -7.29 -8.73 -5.37
C TRP A 51 -7.38 -7.22 -5.13
N GLN A 52 -6.50 -6.68 -4.27
CA GLN A 52 -6.51 -5.28 -3.90
C GLN A 52 -6.12 -4.39 -5.07
N PHE A 53 -5.11 -4.80 -5.84
CA PHE A 53 -4.64 -4.05 -7.00
C PHE A 53 -5.65 -4.06 -8.15
N GLU A 54 -6.35 -5.17 -8.36
CA GLU A 54 -7.45 -5.24 -9.31
C GLU A 54 -8.60 -4.31 -8.91
N LYS A 55 -8.96 -4.24 -7.62
CA LYS A 55 -9.98 -3.30 -7.14
C LYS A 55 -9.58 -1.85 -7.40
N ILE A 56 -8.31 -1.50 -7.16
CA ILE A 56 -7.79 -0.16 -7.47
C ILE A 56 -7.94 0.14 -8.96
N ASP A 57 -7.57 -0.79 -9.85
CA ASP A 57 -7.66 -0.57 -11.29
C ASP A 57 -9.11 -0.38 -11.76
N ARG A 58 -10.02 -1.21 -11.28
CA ARG A 58 -11.45 -1.09 -11.61
C ARG A 58 -12.01 0.28 -11.19
N THR A 59 -11.66 0.77 -10.00
CA THR A 59 -12.09 2.09 -9.53
C THR A 59 -11.49 3.22 -10.37
N VAL A 60 -10.21 3.13 -10.73
CA VAL A 60 -9.55 4.12 -11.60
C VAL A 60 -10.26 4.20 -12.95
N LEU A 61 -10.59 3.06 -13.57
CA LEU A 61 -11.29 3.02 -14.85
C LEU A 61 -12.68 3.67 -14.79
N VAL A 62 -13.42 3.51 -13.69
CA VAL A 62 -14.73 4.17 -13.52
C VAL A 62 -14.56 5.69 -13.45
N LEU A 63 -13.62 6.16 -12.64
CA LEU A 63 -13.35 7.59 -12.47
C LEU A 63 -12.85 8.24 -13.77
N GLU A 64 -12.01 7.55 -14.54
CA GLU A 64 -11.53 8.04 -15.85
C GLU A 64 -12.70 8.23 -16.82
N LYS A 65 -13.63 7.27 -16.90
CA LYS A 65 -14.83 7.37 -17.74
C LYS A 65 -15.75 8.51 -17.31
N GLU A 66 -15.93 8.72 -16.01
CA GLU A 66 -16.73 9.82 -15.47
C GLU A 66 -16.10 11.18 -15.83
N GLN A 67 -14.77 11.30 -15.70
CA GLN A 67 -14.03 12.50 -16.08
C GLN A 67 -14.13 12.77 -17.59
N GLU A 68 -14.02 11.75 -18.43
CA GLU A 68 -14.22 11.89 -19.88
C GLU A 68 -15.64 12.34 -20.23
N GLY A 69 -16.66 11.80 -19.55
CA GLY A 69 -18.06 12.22 -19.73
C GLY A 69 -18.28 13.69 -19.34
N LEU A 70 -17.74 14.12 -18.20
CA LEU A 70 -17.76 15.51 -17.75
C LEU A 70 -17.06 16.46 -18.72
N ASN A 71 -15.92 16.04 -19.26
CA ASN A 71 -15.14 16.87 -20.18
C ASN A 71 -15.78 17.00 -21.57
N LYS A 72 -16.57 16.03 -22.03
CA LYS A 72 -17.34 16.12 -23.28
C LYS A 72 -18.61 16.98 -23.17
N SER A 73 -19.11 17.19 -21.95
CA SER A 73 -20.29 18.02 -21.66
C SER A 73 -19.94 19.50 -21.44
N LYS A 74 -18.66 19.84 -21.37
CA LYS A 74 -18.15 21.22 -21.31
C LYS A 74 -17.76 21.68 -22.71
#